data_AF-A0A8J8DTQ4-F1
#
_entry.id   AF-A0A8J8DTQ4-F1
#
_cell.length_a   1.000
_cell.length_b   1.000
_cell.length_c   1.000
_cell.angle_alpha   90.00
_cell.angle_beta   90.00
_cell.angle_gamma   90.00
#
_symmetry.space_group_name_H-M   'P 1'
#
loop_
_entity.id
_entity.type
_entity.pdbx_description
1 polymer ?
#
loop_
_entity_poly.entity_id
_entity_poly.type
_entity_poly.pdbx_seq_one_letter_code
_entity_poly.pdbx_strand_id
1 'polypeptide(L)'
;MPEERELHYLVTRIINPTLNWVIVALRSNHVVYGREGYTGLKWTDHTLGDYFASELEDWKNALWYKYKDNFLEKAEEILDSLLDIMVRMDARLQHDNKQRIMNKLWEMVGETAEYLQVEGYVEAKREEFARRVEEIKKYDEKIKKKLEELNRDNDASETNTLLQSRHPKPLRLIDKLDLPQVWLDALLVLLLVSLGFVVAYLLFGKGWWDVLRAALLGS
;
A
#
# COMPACT_ATOMS: atom_id res chain seq x y z
N MET A 1 -24.00 -25.06 9.41
CA MET A 1 -25.17 -24.17 9.17
C MET A 1 -25.41 -24.08 7.67
N PRO A 2 -26.64 -23.79 7.18
CA PRO A 2 -26.93 -23.71 5.75
C PRO A 2 -26.04 -22.70 5.01
N GLU A 3 -25.89 -21.51 5.57
CA GLU A 3 -25.11 -20.39 4.99
C GLU A 3 -23.62 -20.70 4.85
N GLU A 4 -23.01 -21.38 5.82
CA GLU A 4 -21.61 -21.80 5.73
C GLU A 4 -21.35 -22.74 4.54
N ARG A 5 -22.32 -23.58 4.18
CA ARG A 5 -22.21 -24.46 3.00
C ARG A 5 -22.35 -23.66 1.70
N GLU A 6 -23.18 -22.64 1.69
CA GLU A 6 -23.36 -21.74 0.54
C GLU A 6 -22.12 -20.88 0.32
N LEU A 7 -21.56 -20.27 1.38
CA LEU A 7 -20.29 -19.56 1.30
C LEU A 7 -19.16 -20.48 0.84
N HIS A 8 -19.09 -21.70 1.38
CA HIS A 8 -18.12 -22.69 0.92
C HIS A 8 -18.29 -22.99 -0.57
N TYR A 9 -19.53 -23.13 -1.05
CA TYR A 9 -19.81 -23.34 -2.47
C TYR A 9 -19.34 -22.16 -3.31
N LEU A 10 -19.74 -20.94 -2.96
CA LEU A 10 -19.32 -19.70 -3.62
C LEU A 10 -17.80 -19.62 -3.75
N VAL A 11 -17.09 -19.80 -2.64
CA VAL A 11 -15.62 -19.73 -2.62
C VAL A 11 -15.00 -20.83 -3.47
N THR A 12 -15.44 -22.09 -3.32
CA THR A 12 -14.76 -23.22 -3.97
C THR A 12 -15.11 -23.41 -5.44
N ARG A 13 -16.31 -23.01 -5.87
CA ARG A 13 -16.81 -23.27 -7.22
C ARG A 13 -16.77 -22.06 -8.14
N ILE A 14 -16.91 -20.85 -7.59
CA ILE A 14 -16.97 -19.62 -8.39
C ILE A 14 -15.66 -18.85 -8.24
N ILE A 15 -15.27 -18.54 -7.00
CA ILE A 15 -14.14 -17.65 -6.75
C ILE A 15 -12.80 -18.34 -7.00
N ASN A 16 -12.54 -19.48 -6.34
CA ASN A 16 -11.24 -20.14 -6.36
C ASN A 16 -10.72 -20.49 -7.76
N PRO A 17 -11.52 -21.06 -8.69
CA PRO A 17 -11.02 -21.43 -10.01
C PRO A 17 -10.41 -20.25 -10.77
N THR A 18 -11.08 -19.10 -10.72
CA THR A 18 -10.61 -17.89 -11.40
C THR A 18 -9.50 -17.20 -10.61
N LEU A 19 -9.69 -17.02 -9.31
CA LEU A 19 -8.78 -16.26 -8.47
C LEU A 19 -7.40 -16.93 -8.37
N ASN A 20 -7.35 -18.26 -8.25
CA ASN A 20 -6.07 -18.99 -8.21
C ASN A 20 -5.26 -18.77 -9.50
N TRP A 21 -5.91 -18.78 -10.66
CA TRP A 21 -5.24 -18.50 -11.92
C TRP A 21 -4.74 -17.04 -11.98
N VAL A 22 -5.56 -16.08 -11.56
CA VAL A 22 -5.18 -14.66 -11.52
C VAL A 22 -3.98 -14.43 -10.59
N ILE A 23 -4.01 -14.98 -9.38
CA ILE A 23 -2.92 -14.88 -8.40
C ILE A 23 -1.62 -15.42 -9.00
N VAL A 24 -1.67 -16.61 -9.62
CA VAL A 24 -0.48 -17.21 -10.26
C VAL A 24 0.01 -16.35 -11.43
N ALA A 25 -0.89 -15.75 -12.21
CA ALA A 25 -0.53 -14.89 -13.33
C ALA A 25 0.06 -13.55 -12.89
N LEU A 26 -0.26 -13.07 -11.69
CA LEU A 26 0.26 -11.83 -11.11
C LEU A 26 1.60 -12.01 -10.41
N ARG A 27 1.83 -13.17 -9.79
CA ARG A 27 3.03 -13.41 -9.01
C ARG A 27 4.26 -13.45 -9.91
N SER A 28 5.30 -12.73 -9.49
CA SER A 28 6.57 -12.77 -10.18
C SER A 28 7.23 -14.14 -9.96
N ASN A 29 7.72 -14.77 -11.02
CA ASN A 29 8.49 -16.03 -10.93
C ASN A 29 9.93 -15.81 -10.41
N HIS A 30 10.29 -14.60 -9.99
CA HIS A 30 11.64 -14.24 -9.58
C HIS A 30 11.79 -14.42 -8.07
N VAL A 31 12.11 -15.65 -7.66
CA VAL A 31 12.64 -15.92 -6.33
C VAL A 31 14.16 -15.87 -6.43
N VAL A 32 14.78 -14.85 -5.84
CA VAL A 32 16.24 -14.78 -5.74
C VAL A 32 16.66 -15.51 -4.48
N TYR A 33 17.28 -16.68 -4.66
CA TYR A 33 17.87 -17.43 -3.56
C TYR A 33 19.27 -16.88 -3.27
N GLY A 34 19.41 -16.12 -2.19
CA GLY A 34 20.71 -15.72 -1.64
C GLY A 34 21.18 -16.73 -0.60
N ARG A 35 22.40 -17.26 -0.76
CA ARG A 35 23.03 -18.14 0.25
C ARG A 35 24.03 -17.34 1.07
N GLU A 36 23.59 -16.78 2.20
CA GLU A 36 24.48 -16.34 3.28
C GLU A 36 24.33 -17.30 4.47
N GLY A 37 25.24 -18.27 4.59
CA GLY A 37 25.29 -19.19 5.75
C GLY A 37 24.21 -20.28 5.82
N TYR A 38 23.85 -20.69 7.04
CA TYR A 38 22.94 -21.82 7.37
C TYR A 38 21.44 -21.50 7.20
N THR A 39 21.08 -20.27 6.84
CA THR A 39 19.69 -19.84 6.61
C THR A 39 19.56 -19.34 5.18
N GLY A 40 18.78 -20.03 4.35
CA GLY A 40 18.44 -19.54 3.02
C GLY A 40 17.63 -18.26 3.14
N LEU A 41 18.19 -17.13 2.72
CA LEU A 41 17.47 -15.86 2.61
C LEU A 41 16.71 -15.88 1.28
N LYS A 42 15.38 -15.96 1.37
CA LYS A 42 14.47 -15.85 0.22
C LYS A 42 14.14 -14.39 0.01
N TRP A 43 14.79 -13.75 -0.96
CA TRP A 43 14.40 -12.41 -1.42
C TRP A 43 13.35 -12.58 -2.51
N THR A 44 12.16 -12.05 -2.26
CA THR A 44 11.09 -11.99 -3.25
C THR A 44 11.02 -10.54 -3.67
N ASP A 45 11.32 -10.23 -4.93
CA ASP A 45 11.07 -8.88 -5.45
C ASP A 45 9.57 -8.63 -5.34
N HIS A 46 9.15 -7.71 -4.48
CA HIS A 46 7.75 -7.35 -4.33
C HIS A 46 7.35 -6.47 -5.51
N THR A 47 7.03 -7.09 -6.64
CA THR A 47 6.44 -6.38 -7.76
C THR A 47 5.04 -5.91 -7.38
N LEU A 48 4.51 -4.92 -8.12
CA LEU A 48 3.13 -4.50 -7.96
C LEU A 48 2.14 -5.66 -8.22
N GLY A 49 2.52 -6.62 -9.07
CA GLY A 49 1.76 -7.86 -9.28
C GLY A 49 1.69 -8.71 -8.02
N ASP A 50 2.81 -8.91 -7.33
CA ASP A 50 2.86 -9.66 -6.06
C ASP A 50 2.00 -9.00 -4.97
N TYR A 51 2.01 -7.66 -4.90
CA TYR A 51 1.16 -6.91 -3.99
C TYR A 51 -0.33 -7.19 -4.24
N PHE A 52 -0.79 -7.07 -5.50
CA PHE A 52 -2.19 -7.35 -5.82
C PHE A 52 -2.56 -8.82 -5.65
N ALA A 53 -1.64 -9.74 -5.92
CA ALA A 53 -1.84 -11.16 -5.66
C ALA A 53 -2.12 -11.41 -4.17
N SER A 54 -1.35 -10.78 -3.28
CA SER A 54 -1.59 -10.84 -1.83
C SER A 54 -2.91 -10.19 -1.44
N GLU A 55 -3.25 -9.00 -1.96
CA GLU A 55 -4.55 -8.37 -1.67
C GLU A 55 -5.75 -9.26 -2.07
N LEU A 56 -5.67 -9.94 -3.22
CA LEU A 56 -6.71 -10.86 -3.67
C LEU A 56 -6.81 -12.11 -2.79
N GLU A 57 -5.67 -12.66 -2.33
CA GLU A 57 -5.65 -13.76 -1.37
C GLU A 57 -6.28 -13.36 -0.04
N ASP A 58 -5.93 -12.18 0.46
CA ASP A 58 -6.46 -11.64 1.71
C ASP A 58 -7.96 -11.35 1.61
N TRP A 59 -8.41 -10.79 0.49
CA TRP A 59 -9.83 -10.59 0.21
C TRP A 59 -10.60 -11.92 0.24
N LYS A 60 -10.08 -12.95 -0.45
CA LYS A 60 -10.70 -14.29 -0.42
C LYS A 60 -10.72 -14.86 1.00
N ASN A 61 -9.63 -14.73 1.75
CA ASN A 61 -9.57 -15.22 3.14
C ASN A 61 -10.59 -14.48 4.03
N ALA A 62 -10.77 -13.17 3.83
CA ALA A 62 -11.74 -12.37 4.55
C ALA A 62 -13.18 -12.85 4.34
N LEU A 63 -13.51 -13.50 3.22
CA LEU A 63 -14.81 -14.15 3.01
C LEU A 63 -15.17 -15.09 4.16
N TRP A 64 -14.22 -15.92 4.57
CA TRP A 64 -14.43 -16.90 5.64
C TRP A 64 -14.31 -16.29 7.04
N TYR A 65 -13.43 -15.33 7.25
CA TYR A 65 -13.20 -14.79 8.60
C TYR A 65 -14.16 -13.65 8.97
N LYS A 66 -14.64 -12.89 7.99
CA LYS A 66 -15.49 -11.71 8.22
C LYS A 66 -16.96 -11.94 7.89
N TYR A 67 -17.26 -12.76 6.87
CA TYR A 67 -18.62 -12.85 6.32
C TYR A 67 -19.28 -14.22 6.48
N LYS A 68 -18.65 -15.16 7.20
CA LYS A 68 -19.13 -16.54 7.36
C LYS A 68 -20.61 -16.65 7.73
N ASP A 69 -21.08 -15.77 8.60
CA ASP A 69 -22.40 -15.86 9.21
C ASP A 69 -23.41 -14.86 8.59
N ASN A 70 -23.03 -14.09 7.56
CA ASN A 70 -23.89 -13.06 6.97
C ASN A 70 -23.52 -12.65 5.53
N PHE A 71 -22.85 -13.51 4.76
CA PHE A 71 -22.31 -13.13 3.45
C PHE A 71 -23.39 -12.68 2.45
N LEU A 72 -24.62 -13.22 2.52
CA LEU A 72 -25.75 -12.81 1.68
C LEU A 72 -26.18 -11.37 1.98
N GLU A 73 -26.32 -11.01 3.25
CA GLU A 73 -26.63 -9.64 3.69
C GLU A 73 -25.52 -8.64 3.34
N LYS A 74 -24.29 -9.17 3.17
CA LYS A 74 -23.08 -8.41 2.88
C LYS A 74 -22.64 -8.51 1.41
N ALA A 75 -23.52 -8.97 0.52
CA ALA A 75 -23.19 -9.19 -0.89
C ALA A 75 -22.59 -7.96 -1.58
N GLU A 76 -23.23 -6.79 -1.43
CA GLU A 76 -22.74 -5.53 -2.02
C GLU A 76 -21.37 -5.13 -1.45
N GLU A 77 -21.16 -5.28 -0.13
CA GLU A 77 -19.88 -4.98 0.54
C GLU A 77 -18.75 -5.90 0.04
N ILE A 78 -19.05 -7.19 -0.16
CA ILE A 78 -18.12 -8.17 -0.71
C ILE A 78 -17.70 -7.77 -2.13
N LEU A 79 -18.68 -7.44 -2.98
CA LEU A 79 -18.42 -7.03 -4.37
C LEU A 79 -17.65 -5.70 -4.45
N ASP A 80 -18.03 -4.70 -3.64
CA ASP A 80 -17.32 -3.41 -3.59
C ASP A 80 -15.86 -3.59 -3.21
N SER A 81 -15.57 -4.42 -2.19
CA SER A 81 -14.20 -4.65 -1.76
C SER A 81 -13.34 -5.31 -2.84
N LEU A 82 -13.93 -6.17 -3.69
CA LEU A 82 -13.24 -6.76 -4.84
C LEU A 82 -13.07 -5.73 -5.97
N LEU A 83 -14.12 -4.97 -6.28
CA LEU A 83 -14.09 -3.92 -7.31
C LEU A 83 -13.04 -2.85 -6.98
N ASP A 84 -12.87 -2.51 -5.70
CA ASP A 84 -11.82 -1.60 -5.23
C ASP A 84 -10.41 -2.10 -5.55
N ILE A 85 -10.15 -3.39 -5.33
CA ILE A 85 -8.87 -4.02 -5.71
C ILE A 85 -8.70 -3.95 -7.23
N MET A 86 -9.75 -4.34 -7.97
CA MET A 86 -9.76 -4.31 -9.44
C MET A 86 -9.53 -2.90 -10.02
N VAL A 87 -10.09 -1.85 -9.42
CA VAL A 87 -9.87 -0.45 -9.84
C VAL A 87 -8.38 -0.11 -9.74
N ARG A 88 -7.75 -0.43 -8.60
CA ARG A 88 -6.31 -0.17 -8.40
C ARG A 88 -5.46 -1.00 -9.36
N MET A 89 -5.84 -2.25 -9.59
CA MET A 89 -5.18 -3.13 -10.55
C MET A 89 -5.23 -2.54 -11.96
N ASP A 90 -6.40 -2.15 -12.48
CA ASP A 90 -6.50 -1.64 -13.85
C ASP A 90 -5.76 -0.30 -14.02
N ALA A 91 -5.78 0.53 -12.99
CA ALA A 91 -5.08 1.81 -13.00
C ALA A 91 -3.55 1.64 -13.01
N ARG A 92 -3.00 0.71 -12.24
CA ARG A 92 -1.57 0.68 -11.92
C ARG A 92 -0.80 -0.52 -12.46
N LEU A 93 -1.47 -1.64 -12.71
CA LEU A 93 -0.82 -2.85 -13.19
C LEU A 93 -0.28 -2.62 -14.61
N GLN A 94 1.03 -2.72 -14.78
CA GLN A 94 1.69 -2.76 -16.09
C GLN A 94 2.18 -4.18 -16.33
N HIS A 95 1.26 -5.03 -16.79
CA HIS A 95 1.51 -6.46 -16.99
C HIS A 95 0.97 -6.89 -18.34
N ASP A 96 1.71 -7.71 -19.09
CA ASP A 96 1.34 -8.12 -20.45
C ASP A 96 -0.03 -8.81 -20.50
N ASN A 97 -0.36 -9.57 -19.45
CA ASN A 97 -1.64 -10.25 -19.33
C ASN A 97 -2.74 -9.42 -18.67
N LYS A 98 -2.55 -8.11 -18.43
CA LYS A 98 -3.52 -7.28 -17.67
C LYS A 98 -4.94 -7.41 -18.20
N GLN A 99 -5.15 -7.26 -19.51
CA GLN A 99 -6.48 -7.31 -20.09
C GLN A 99 -7.15 -8.67 -19.85
N ARG A 100 -6.40 -9.77 -20.00
CA ARG A 100 -6.89 -11.12 -19.73
C ARG A 100 -7.22 -11.32 -18.25
N ILE A 101 -6.39 -10.80 -17.35
CA ILE A 101 -6.62 -10.83 -15.90
C ILE A 101 -7.90 -10.06 -15.56
N MET A 102 -8.05 -8.83 -16.04
CA MET A 102 -9.22 -8.01 -15.77
C MET A 102 -10.51 -8.63 -16.33
N ASN A 103 -10.47 -9.21 -17.53
CA ASN A 103 -11.62 -9.91 -18.09
C ASN A 103 -12.05 -11.09 -17.21
N LYS A 104 -11.08 -11.90 -16.75
CA LYS A 104 -11.36 -13.03 -15.85
C LYS A 104 -11.93 -12.58 -14.51
N LEU A 105 -11.41 -11.49 -13.94
CA LEU A 105 -11.97 -10.92 -12.71
C LEU A 105 -13.39 -10.41 -12.91
N TRP A 106 -13.69 -9.75 -14.04
CA TRP A 106 -15.05 -9.32 -14.37
C TRP A 106 -16.03 -10.48 -14.58
N GLU A 107 -15.60 -11.57 -15.23
CA GLU A 107 -16.39 -12.80 -15.35
C GLU A 107 -16.74 -13.35 -13.95
N MET A 108 -15.74 -13.48 -13.08
CA MET A 108 -15.94 -13.95 -11.70
C MET A 108 -16.84 -13.02 -10.88
N VAL A 109 -16.73 -11.70 -11.04
CA VAL A 109 -17.63 -10.73 -10.40
C VAL A 109 -19.07 -10.96 -10.86
N GLY A 110 -19.29 -11.18 -12.15
CA GLY A 110 -20.62 -11.49 -12.70
C GLY A 110 -21.22 -12.76 -12.11
N GLU A 111 -20.47 -13.86 -12.13
CA GLU A 111 -20.91 -15.15 -11.55
C GLU A 111 -21.16 -15.04 -10.02
N THR A 112 -20.33 -14.26 -9.32
CA THR A 112 -20.50 -14.00 -7.88
C THR A 112 -21.76 -13.19 -7.62
N ALA A 113 -22.03 -12.16 -8.42
CA ALA A 113 -23.22 -11.33 -8.29
C ALA A 113 -24.50 -12.11 -8.62
N GLU A 114 -24.47 -13.01 -9.61
CA GLU A 114 -25.57 -13.92 -9.92
C GLU A 114 -25.85 -14.86 -8.76
N TYR A 115 -24.80 -15.48 -8.19
CA TYR A 115 -24.95 -16.34 -7.03
C TYR A 115 -25.53 -15.61 -5.81
N LEU A 116 -25.15 -14.35 -5.63
CA LEU A 116 -25.61 -13.50 -4.53
C LEU A 116 -26.93 -12.76 -4.84
N GLN A 117 -27.51 -12.93 -6.03
CA GLN A 117 -28.75 -12.28 -6.48
C GLN A 117 -28.70 -10.74 -6.49
N VAL A 118 -27.55 -10.18 -6.88
CA VAL A 118 -27.29 -8.73 -6.93
C VAL A 118 -26.68 -8.30 -8.27
N GLU A 119 -27.04 -8.94 -9.38
CA GLU A 119 -26.49 -8.69 -10.71
C GLU A 119 -26.64 -7.23 -11.16
N GLY A 120 -27.80 -6.63 -10.88
CA GLY A 120 -28.07 -5.23 -11.20
C GLY A 120 -27.14 -4.24 -10.49
N TYR A 121 -26.60 -4.62 -9.33
CA TYR A 121 -25.66 -3.81 -8.57
C TYR A 121 -24.34 -3.61 -9.33
N VAL A 122 -23.78 -4.71 -9.86
CA VAL A 122 -22.50 -4.67 -10.59
C VAL A 122 -22.62 -3.82 -11.85
N GLU A 123 -23.72 -3.97 -12.60
CA GLU A 123 -23.94 -3.19 -13.81
C GLU A 123 -24.04 -1.69 -13.51
N ALA A 124 -24.73 -1.30 -12.44
CA ALA A 124 -24.80 0.09 -11.99
C ALA A 124 -23.41 0.66 -11.59
N LYS A 125 -22.49 -0.19 -11.15
CA LYS A 125 -21.13 0.21 -10.71
C LYS A 125 -20.11 0.31 -11.84
N ARG A 126 -20.40 -0.16 -13.06
CA ARG A 126 -19.42 -0.14 -14.16
C ARG A 126 -18.93 1.25 -14.53
N GLU A 127 -19.83 2.23 -14.59
CA GLU A 127 -19.46 3.61 -14.91
C GLU A 127 -18.60 4.23 -13.80
N GLU A 128 -18.95 3.97 -12.54
CA GLU A 128 -18.17 4.40 -11.38
C GLU A 128 -16.77 3.79 -11.40
N PHE A 129 -16.67 2.49 -11.71
CA PHE A 129 -15.39 1.78 -11.84
C PHE A 129 -14.48 2.47 -12.87
N ALA A 130 -14.99 2.71 -14.08
CA ALA A 130 -14.21 3.35 -15.15
C ALA A 130 -13.74 4.76 -14.77
N ARG A 131 -14.62 5.53 -14.12
CA ARG A 131 -14.28 6.87 -13.62
C ARG A 131 -13.15 6.81 -12.58
N ARG A 132 -13.24 5.91 -11.60
CA ARG A 132 -12.24 5.78 -10.54
C ARG A 132 -10.87 5.33 -11.07
N VAL A 133 -10.85 4.43 -12.06
CA VAL A 133 -9.61 4.04 -12.74
C VAL A 133 -8.93 5.26 -13.37
N GLU A 134 -9.70 6.08 -14.08
CA GLU A 134 -9.17 7.29 -14.74
C GLU A 134 -8.68 8.34 -13.73
N GLU A 135 -9.40 8.51 -12.61
CA GLU A 135 -8.97 9.40 -11.53
C GLU A 135 -7.61 9.00 -10.94
N ILE A 136 -7.40 7.70 -10.69
CA ILE A 136 -6.11 7.20 -10.18
C ILE A 136 -5.00 7.44 -11.21
N LYS A 137 -5.24 7.16 -12.50
CA LYS A 137 -4.25 7.41 -13.56
C LYS A 137 -3.84 8.88 -13.63
N LYS A 138 -4.81 9.79 -13.63
CA LYS A 138 -4.54 11.24 -13.62
C LYS A 138 -3.76 11.68 -12.40
N TYR A 139 -4.08 11.12 -11.24
CA TYR A 139 -3.37 11.43 -10.00
C TYR A 139 -1.92 10.94 -10.04
N ASP A 140 -1.70 9.70 -10.49
CA ASP A 140 -0.37 9.11 -10.61
C ASP A 140 0.48 9.86 -11.67
N GLU A 141 -0.11 10.30 -12.78
CA GLU A 141 0.55 11.19 -13.77
C GLU A 141 0.95 12.54 -13.17
N LYS A 142 0.07 13.14 -12.36
CA LYS A 142 0.36 14.41 -11.68
C LYS A 142 1.51 14.27 -10.69
N ILE A 143 1.57 13.16 -9.96
CA ILE A 143 2.70 12.85 -9.07
C ILE A 143 3.98 12.69 -9.89
N LYS A 144 3.93 11.95 -10.99
CA LYS A 144 5.10 11.73 -11.85
C LYS A 144 5.68 13.04 -12.37
N LYS A 145 4.83 13.95 -12.87
CA LYS A 145 5.28 15.29 -13.33
C LYS A 145 5.94 16.10 -12.22
N LYS A 146 5.35 16.11 -11.02
CA LYS A 146 5.94 16.79 -9.85
C LYS A 146 7.30 16.20 -9.45
N LEU A 147 7.46 14.88 -9.53
CA LEU A 147 8.75 14.22 -9.26
C LEU A 147 9.80 14.59 -10.30
N GLU A 148 9.42 14.67 -11.58
CA GLU A 148 10.32 15.08 -12.65
C GLU A 148 10.76 16.55 -12.50
N GLU A 149 9.87 17.45 -12.09
CA GLU A 149 10.18 18.85 -11.78
C GLU A 149 11.16 18.96 -10.61
N LEU A 150 10.89 18.28 -9.50
CA LEU A 150 11.76 18.27 -8.32
C LEU A 150 13.17 17.73 -8.64
N ASN A 151 13.27 16.68 -9.46
CA ASN A 151 14.56 16.13 -9.85
C ASN A 151 15.34 17.11 -10.74
N ARG A 152 14.68 17.81 -11.67
CA ARG A 152 15.35 18.84 -12.50
C ARG A 152 15.85 20.01 -11.66
N ASP A 153 15.09 20.45 -10.67
CA ASP A 153 15.48 21.54 -9.79
C ASP A 153 16.67 21.15 -8.88
N ASN A 154 16.70 19.89 -8.41
CA ASN A 154 17.84 19.34 -7.67
C ASN A 154 19.10 19.26 -8.54
N ASP A 155 19.00 18.77 -9.78
CA ASP A 155 20.13 18.70 -10.71
C ASP A 155 20.65 20.11 -11.08
N ALA A 156 19.75 21.08 -11.26
CA ALA A 156 20.09 22.49 -11.52
C ALA A 156 20.73 23.18 -10.29
N SER A 157 20.36 22.77 -9.08
CA SER A 157 20.94 23.25 -7.83
C SER A 157 22.33 22.66 -7.57
N GLU A 158 22.54 21.36 -7.80
CA GLU A 158 23.85 20.71 -7.69
C GLU A 158 24.84 21.27 -8.72
N THR A 159 24.42 21.48 -9.96
CA THR A 159 25.27 22.07 -11.00
C THR A 159 25.66 23.52 -10.70
N ASN A 160 24.78 24.33 -10.12
CA ASN A 160 25.12 25.69 -9.66
C ASN A 160 26.11 25.69 -8.46
N THR A 161 25.98 24.72 -7.56
CA THR A 161 26.89 24.55 -6.41
C THR A 161 28.30 24.12 -6.86
N LEU A 162 28.38 23.24 -7.87
CA LEU A 162 29.64 22.83 -8.50
C LEU A 162 30.29 23.93 -9.35
N LEU A 163 29.51 24.87 -9.90
CA LEU A 163 30.04 26.04 -10.61
C LEU A 163 30.53 27.14 -9.66
N GLN A 164 29.89 27.32 -8.50
CA GLN A 164 30.37 28.24 -7.46
C GLN A 164 31.66 27.76 -6.77
N SER A 165 31.94 26.47 -6.74
CA SER A 165 33.18 25.92 -6.19
C SER A 165 34.40 25.98 -7.14
N ARG A 166 34.22 26.42 -8.40
CA ARG A 166 35.31 26.57 -9.40
C ARG A 166 36.08 27.89 -9.32
N HIS A 167 35.76 28.80 -8.40
CA HIS A 167 36.69 29.89 -8.05
C HIS A 167 37.57 29.44 -6.88
N PRO A 168 38.88 29.17 -7.10
CA PRO A 168 39.77 28.76 -6.02
C PRO A 168 40.03 29.94 -5.10
N LYS A 169 39.35 29.99 -3.95
CA LYS A 169 39.90 30.67 -2.78
C LYS A 169 41.09 29.83 -2.29
N PRO A 170 42.26 30.43 -2.00
CA PRO A 170 43.38 29.68 -1.49
C PRO A 170 43.01 28.99 -0.18
N LEU A 171 43.23 27.68 -0.13
CA LEU A 171 43.01 26.85 1.05
C LEU A 171 43.75 27.44 2.25
N ARG A 172 43.00 27.96 3.21
CA ARG A 172 43.46 28.01 4.60
C ARG A 172 43.03 26.71 5.27
N LEU A 173 44.01 26.05 5.87
CA LEU A 173 43.84 24.91 6.75
C LEU A 173 42.74 25.19 7.79
N ILE A 174 41.88 24.18 7.96
CA ILE A 174 41.21 23.75 9.20
C ILE A 174 41.08 24.85 10.25
N ASP A 175 39.89 25.45 10.34
CA ASP A 175 39.37 25.96 11.59
C ASP A 175 37.87 25.69 11.68
N LYS A 176 37.54 24.89 12.70
CA LYS A 176 36.26 24.76 13.42
C LYS A 176 35.00 24.50 12.59
N LEU A 177 34.46 23.29 12.77
CA LEU A 177 33.08 22.96 12.50
C LEU A 177 32.18 23.77 13.48
N ASP A 178 31.93 25.03 13.16
CA ASP A 178 30.93 25.87 13.86
C ASP A 178 29.54 25.38 13.44
N LEU A 179 29.10 24.30 14.08
CA LEU A 179 27.66 23.98 14.13
C LEU A 179 26.99 25.15 14.85
N PRO A 180 25.99 25.82 14.24
CA PRO A 180 25.29 26.91 14.91
C PRO A 180 24.75 26.39 16.23
N GLN A 181 24.99 27.11 17.34
CA GLN A 181 24.55 26.75 18.71
C GLN A 181 23.09 26.22 18.73
N VAL A 182 22.24 26.81 17.89
CA VAL A 182 20.83 26.45 17.68
C VAL A 182 20.61 24.98 17.31
N TRP A 183 21.51 24.36 16.54
CA TRP A 183 21.43 22.96 16.15
C TRP A 183 21.83 22.02 17.29
N LEU A 184 22.82 22.41 18.10
CA LEU A 184 23.21 21.67 19.30
C LEU A 184 22.09 21.72 20.35
N ASP A 185 21.49 22.89 20.54
CA ASP A 185 20.35 23.07 21.45
C ASP A 185 19.14 22.25 20.99
N ALA A 186 18.84 22.23 19.69
CA ALA A 186 17.74 21.43 19.14
C ALA A 186 17.96 19.91 19.33
N LEU A 187 19.18 19.42 19.09
CA LEU A 187 19.54 18.01 19.31
C LEU A 187 19.44 17.62 20.79
N LEU A 188 19.85 18.50 21.68
CA LEU A 188 19.83 18.27 23.12
C LEU A 188 18.40 18.26 23.66
N VAL A 189 17.53 19.15 23.16
CA VAL A 189 16.09 19.12 23.47
C VAL A 189 15.44 17.82 22.97
N LEU A 190 15.73 17.38 21.75
CA LEU A 190 15.20 16.12 21.21
C LEU A 190 15.64 14.89 22.02
N LEU A 191 16.90 14.87 22.46
CA LEU A 191 17.41 13.82 23.34
C LEU A 191 16.72 13.85 24.72
N LEU A 192 16.50 15.01 25.31
CA LEU A 192 15.83 15.12 26.62
C LEU A 192 14.35 14.75 26.54
N VAL A 193 13.65 15.14 25.48
CA VAL A 193 12.23 14.78 25.27
C VAL A 193 12.07 13.28 25.06
N SER A 194 12.93 12.66 24.25
CA SER A 194 12.86 11.21 24.03
C SER A 194 13.18 10.41 25.31
N LEU A 195 14.19 10.84 26.08
CA LEU A 195 14.53 10.20 27.36
C LEU A 195 13.40 10.35 28.39
N GLY A 196 12.79 11.55 28.46
CA GLY A 196 11.62 11.81 29.30
C GLY A 196 10.45 10.91 28.93
N PHE A 197 10.19 10.70 27.63
CA PHE A 197 9.11 9.84 27.15
C PHE A 197 9.33 8.36 27.50
N VAL A 198 10.58 7.89 27.46
CA VAL A 198 10.91 6.49 27.84
C VAL A 198 10.78 6.28 29.35
N VAL A 199 11.31 7.20 30.17
CA VAL A 199 11.17 7.13 31.64
C VAL A 199 9.70 7.22 32.04
N ALA A 200 8.95 8.07 31.35
CA ALA A 200 7.53 8.24 31.53
C ALA A 200 6.74 6.96 31.29
N TYR A 201 7.02 6.31 30.16
CA TYR A 201 6.40 5.06 29.77
C TYR A 201 6.71 3.93 30.77
N LEU A 202 7.94 3.89 31.27
CA LEU A 202 8.39 2.88 32.25
C LEU A 202 7.77 3.07 33.64
N LEU A 203 7.56 4.32 34.09
CA LEU A 203 7.04 4.59 35.43
C LEU A 203 5.51 4.49 35.54
N PHE A 204 4.76 4.83 34.49
CA PHE A 204 3.29 4.96 34.59
C PHE A 204 2.50 4.02 33.67
N GLY A 205 3.17 3.23 32.82
CA GLY A 205 2.51 2.26 31.94
C GLY A 205 1.47 2.88 30.98
N LYS A 206 0.61 2.04 30.40
CA LYS A 206 -0.35 2.42 29.33
C LYS A 206 -1.37 3.49 29.74
N GLY A 207 -1.59 3.74 31.03
CA GLY A 207 -2.63 4.67 31.53
C GLY A 207 -2.27 6.16 31.45
N TRP A 208 -1.00 6.54 31.24
CA TRP A 208 -0.62 7.95 31.15
C TRP A 208 -1.10 8.61 29.83
N TRP A 209 -1.29 7.84 28.76
CA TRP A 209 -1.79 8.42 27.50
C TRP A 209 -3.12 9.16 27.68
N ASP A 210 -4.02 8.69 28.56
CA ASP A 210 -5.31 9.33 28.81
C ASP A 210 -5.19 10.64 29.60
N VAL A 211 -4.23 10.73 30.52
CA VAL A 211 -3.94 11.94 31.31
C VAL A 211 -3.26 13.01 30.44
N LEU A 212 -2.34 12.59 29.55
CA LEU A 212 -1.70 13.52 28.61
C LEU A 212 -2.70 14.05 27.58
N ARG A 213 -3.66 13.21 27.14
CA ARG A 213 -4.76 13.60 26.26
C ARG A 213 -5.70 14.61 26.93
N ALA A 214 -6.02 14.39 28.19
CA ALA A 214 -6.85 15.31 28.98
C ALA A 214 -6.18 16.67 29.21
N ALA A 215 -4.86 16.70 29.39
CA ALA A 215 -4.12 17.95 29.60
C ALA A 215 -3.90 18.76 28.30
N LEU A 216 -3.71 18.10 27.16
CA LEU A 216 -3.47 18.77 25.88
C LEU A 216 -4.75 19.24 25.17
N LEU A 217 -5.89 18.61 25.46
CA LEU A 217 -7.15 18.97 24.80
C LEU A 217 -7.96 20.05 25.51
N GLY A 218 -7.55 20.47 26.73
CA GLY A 218 -8.22 21.52 27.49
C GLY A 218 -9.64 21.12 27.88
N SER A 219 -9.90 21.04 29.19
CA SER A 219 -11.27 21.03 29.72
C SER A 219 -12.04 22.27 29.31
#